data_AF-A0A561SEP9-F1
#
_entry.id   AF-A0A561SEP9-F1
#
_cell.length_a   1.000
_cell.length_b   1.000
_cell.length_c   1.000
_cell.angle_alpha   90.00
_cell.angle_beta   90.00
_cell.angle_gamma   90.00
#
_symmetry.space_group_name_H-M   'P 1'
#
loop_
_entity.id
_entity.type
_entity.pdbx_description
1 polymer ?
#
loop_
_entity_poly.entity_id
_entity_poly.type
_entity_poly.pdbx_seq_one_letter_code
_entity_poly.pdbx_strand_id
1 'polypeptide(L)'
;MDQVFTLAWQYVAGLVETDDLPMAAARLLADGLDSPALRDLAGRGRREDGWELEGLFRQAVAELGATVPDPESAERCRLRDLADRLAAGDGTPWQVAGWVWCALPAARTGPEREFLEAVGEEYVVVMMRDDHPEDFRAWEARVRAAAERFSRT
;
A
#
# COMPACT_ATOMS: atom_id res chain seq x y z
N MET A 1 -8.94 -1.40 -9.76
CA MET A 1 -7.64 -2.10 -9.89
C MET A 1 -7.93 -3.59 -9.86
N ASP A 2 -7.23 -4.40 -10.64
CA ASP A 2 -7.38 -5.85 -10.64
C ASP A 2 -6.99 -6.44 -9.27
N GLN A 3 -7.78 -7.38 -8.72
CA GLN A 3 -7.58 -7.91 -7.36
C GLN A 3 -6.24 -8.64 -7.21
N VAL A 4 -5.77 -9.34 -8.25
CA VAL A 4 -4.48 -10.05 -8.24
C VAL A 4 -3.34 -9.04 -8.22
N PHE A 5 -3.42 -8.01 -9.07
CA PHE A 5 -2.46 -6.91 -9.05
C PHE A 5 -2.47 -6.16 -7.71
N THR A 6 -3.64 -5.97 -7.09
CA THR A 6 -3.76 -5.37 -5.75
C THR A 6 -2.99 -6.16 -4.71
N LEU A 7 -3.19 -7.48 -4.66
CA LEU A 7 -2.44 -8.34 -3.75
C LEU A 7 -0.93 -8.31 -4.04
N ALA A 8 -0.54 -8.29 -5.33
CA ALA A 8 0.87 -8.26 -5.75
C ALA A 8 1.61 -7.00 -5.29
N TRP A 9 1.04 -5.81 -5.47
CA TRP A 9 1.70 -4.59 -4.98
C TRP A 9 1.69 -4.53 -3.45
N GLN A 10 0.63 -5.01 -2.79
CA GLN A 10 0.57 -5.05 -1.32
C GLN A 10 1.63 -5.96 -0.73
N TYR A 11 1.87 -7.12 -1.35
CA TYR A 11 2.95 -8.03 -0.98
C TYR A 11 4.32 -7.35 -1.12
N VAL A 12 4.62 -6.76 -2.28
CA VAL A 12 5.91 -6.07 -2.52
C VAL A 12 6.09 -4.88 -1.57
N ALA A 13 5.02 -4.15 -1.25
CA ALA A 13 5.05 -3.04 -0.32
C ALA A 13 5.10 -3.49 1.16
N GLY A 14 5.15 -4.79 1.45
CA GLY A 14 5.23 -5.35 2.80
C GLY A 14 3.95 -5.21 3.63
N LEU A 15 2.80 -5.01 2.97
CA LEU A 15 1.48 -4.98 3.62
C LEU A 15 0.88 -6.38 3.82
N VAL A 16 1.38 -7.37 3.06
CA VAL A 16 1.04 -8.78 3.22
C VAL A 16 2.32 -9.54 3.49
N GLU A 17 2.41 -10.19 4.64
CA GLU A 17 3.53 -11.06 4.97
C GLU A 17 3.47 -12.36 4.16
N THR A 18 4.63 -12.96 3.88
CA THR A 18 4.72 -14.24 3.14
C THR A 18 3.85 -15.33 3.77
N ASP A 19 3.83 -15.39 5.11
CA ASP A 19 3.02 -16.33 5.90
C ASP A 19 1.51 -16.17 5.66
N ASP A 20 1.05 -14.98 5.26
CA ASP A 20 -0.38 -14.70 5.04
C ASP A 20 -0.82 -14.95 3.58
N LEU A 21 0.13 -15.25 2.68
CA LEU A 21 -0.16 -15.56 1.27
C LEU A 21 -1.14 -16.72 1.05
N PRO A 22 -1.09 -17.84 1.82
CA PRO A 22 -2.08 -18.91 1.65
C PRO A 22 -3.51 -18.44 1.90
N MET A 23 -3.73 -17.63 2.93
CA MET A 23 -5.06 -17.09 3.23
C MET A 23 -5.51 -16.06 2.18
N ALA A 24 -4.58 -15.24 1.68
CA ALA A 24 -4.87 -14.32 0.60
C ALA A 24 -5.26 -15.06 -0.70
N ALA A 25 -4.54 -16.14 -1.04
CA ALA A 25 -4.87 -17.00 -2.18
C ALA A 25 -6.25 -17.66 -2.03
N ALA A 26 -6.58 -18.16 -0.84
CA ALA A 26 -7.89 -18.72 -0.55
C ALA A 26 -9.03 -17.71 -0.75
N ARG A 27 -8.80 -16.44 -0.44
CA ARG A 27 -9.77 -15.35 -0.70
C ARG A 27 -9.95 -15.09 -2.19
N LEU A 28 -8.86 -15.02 -2.96
CA LEU A 28 -8.95 -14.89 -4.42
C LEU A 28 -9.71 -16.05 -5.06
N LEU A 29 -9.51 -17.29 -4.58
CA LEU A 29 -10.30 -18.44 -5.01
C LEU A 29 -11.79 -18.28 -4.68
N ALA A 30 -12.11 -17.81 -3.47
CA ALA A 30 -13.48 -17.56 -3.05
C ALA A 30 -14.16 -16.46 -3.89
N ASP A 31 -13.38 -15.49 -4.36
CA ASP A 31 -13.82 -14.41 -5.26
C ASP A 31 -13.95 -14.87 -6.72
N GLY A 32 -13.65 -16.14 -7.01
CA GLY A 32 -13.88 -16.78 -8.32
C GLY A 32 -12.67 -16.76 -9.26
N LEU A 33 -11.52 -16.26 -8.82
CA LEU A 33 -10.26 -16.42 -9.55
C LEU A 33 -9.78 -17.86 -9.41
N ASP A 34 -9.18 -18.42 -10.44
CA ASP A 34 -8.76 -19.81 -10.41
C ASP A 34 -7.53 -20.05 -11.29
N SER A 35 -6.49 -20.63 -10.69
CA SER A 35 -5.33 -21.17 -11.38
C SER A 35 -4.73 -22.34 -10.58
N PRO A 36 -3.99 -23.27 -11.22
CA PRO A 36 -3.33 -24.35 -10.52
C PRO A 36 -2.42 -23.88 -9.36
N ALA A 37 -1.57 -22.88 -9.59
CA ALA A 37 -0.69 -22.36 -8.55
C ALA A 37 -1.46 -21.63 -7.43
N LEU A 38 -2.57 -20.96 -7.77
CA LEU A 38 -3.42 -20.31 -6.77
C LEU A 38 -4.08 -21.34 -5.84
N ARG A 39 -4.56 -22.47 -6.38
CA ARG A 39 -5.10 -23.58 -5.57
C ARG A 39 -4.04 -24.22 -4.70
N ASP A 40 -2.84 -24.44 -5.23
CA ASP A 40 -1.74 -24.99 -4.45
C ASP A 40 -1.39 -24.05 -3.29
N LEU A 41 -1.14 -22.77 -3.57
CA LEU A 41 -0.85 -21.76 -2.55
C LEU A 41 -1.93 -21.67 -1.46
N ALA A 42 -3.21 -21.70 -1.84
CA ALA A 42 -4.32 -21.68 -0.90
C ALA A 42 -4.41 -22.94 -0.02
N GLY A 43 -3.87 -24.07 -0.50
CA GLY A 43 -3.77 -25.32 0.24
C GLY A 43 -2.58 -25.37 1.22
N ARG A 44 -1.66 -24.39 1.16
CA ARG A 44 -0.47 -24.35 2.01
C ARG A 44 -0.76 -23.88 3.43
N GLY A 45 0.11 -24.30 4.35
CA GLY A 45 0.13 -23.82 5.72
C GLY A 45 0.86 -22.49 5.88
N ARG A 46 0.43 -21.68 6.86
CA ARG A 46 1.06 -20.40 7.25
C ARG A 46 2.55 -20.51 7.61
N ARG A 47 3.03 -21.69 7.99
CA ARG A 47 4.41 -21.94 8.48
C ARG A 47 5.24 -22.79 7.51
N GLU A 48 4.81 -22.90 6.26
CA GLU A 48 5.62 -23.53 5.22
C GLU A 48 6.81 -22.65 4.84
N ASP A 49 7.71 -23.19 4.01
CA ASP A 49 8.91 -22.48 3.59
C ASP A 49 8.54 -21.19 2.84
N GLY A 50 9.10 -20.06 3.28
CA GLY A 50 8.78 -18.76 2.73
C GLY A 50 9.15 -18.62 1.25
N TRP A 51 10.24 -19.25 0.80
CA TRP A 51 10.63 -19.20 -0.61
C TRP A 51 9.68 -20.02 -1.49
N GLU A 52 9.17 -21.14 -0.98
CA GLU A 52 8.13 -21.93 -1.66
C GLU A 52 6.82 -21.13 -1.78
N LEU A 53 6.35 -20.51 -0.69
CA LEU A 53 5.14 -19.68 -0.69
C LEU A 53 5.27 -18.50 -1.66
N GLU A 54 6.40 -17.80 -1.63
CA GLU A 54 6.68 -16.68 -2.52
C GLU A 54 6.80 -17.13 -3.99
N GLY A 55 7.40 -18.29 -4.24
CA GLY A 55 7.48 -18.91 -5.57
C GLY A 55 6.10 -19.23 -6.14
N LEU A 56 5.25 -19.88 -5.35
CA LEU A 56 3.86 -20.20 -5.72
C LEU A 56 3.05 -18.93 -5.97
N PHE A 57 3.24 -17.90 -5.14
CA PHE A 57 2.56 -16.62 -5.32
C PHE A 57 2.92 -15.96 -6.65
N ARG A 58 4.21 -15.87 -6.99
CA ARG A 58 4.65 -15.32 -8.29
C ARG A 58 4.09 -16.11 -9.46
N GLN A 59 4.05 -17.44 -9.34
CA GLN A 59 3.46 -18.30 -10.36
C GLN A 59 1.95 -18.05 -10.51
N ALA A 60 1.20 -17.97 -9.40
CA ALA A 60 -0.23 -17.69 -9.43
C ALA A 60 -0.55 -16.33 -10.07
N VAL A 61 0.21 -15.28 -9.73
CA VAL A 61 0.08 -13.95 -10.34
C VAL A 61 0.28 -14.02 -11.85
N ALA A 62 1.29 -14.75 -12.31
CA ALA A 62 1.58 -14.93 -13.74
C ALA A 62 0.51 -15.74 -14.48
N GLU A 63 0.02 -16.83 -13.88
CA GLU A 63 -1.05 -17.67 -14.45
C GLU A 63 -2.37 -16.91 -14.61
N LEU A 64 -2.65 -15.96 -13.71
CA LEU A 64 -3.83 -15.09 -13.75
C LEU A 64 -3.63 -13.88 -14.68
N GLY A 65 -2.51 -13.81 -15.41
CA GLY A 65 -2.24 -12.77 -16.40
C GLY A 65 -1.78 -11.42 -15.84
N ALA A 66 -1.40 -11.39 -14.56
CA ALA A 66 -0.83 -10.21 -13.91
C ALA A 66 0.70 -10.33 -13.78
N THR A 67 1.34 -9.24 -13.35
CA THR A 67 2.77 -9.21 -13.03
C THR A 67 2.99 -8.68 -11.63
N VAL A 68 4.00 -9.21 -10.94
CA VAL A 68 4.45 -8.63 -9.67
C VAL A 68 5.18 -7.33 -9.98
N PRO A 69 4.73 -6.18 -9.44
CA PRO A 69 5.37 -4.90 -9.71
C PRO A 69 6.77 -4.84 -9.11
N ASP A 70 7.63 -4.00 -9.68
CA ASP A 70 8.89 -3.63 -9.05
C ASP A 70 8.64 -2.81 -7.76
N PRO A 71 9.62 -2.72 -6.84
CA PRO A 71 9.46 -2.01 -5.57
C PRO A 71 8.99 -0.55 -5.72
N GLU A 72 9.49 0.17 -6.71
CA GLU A 72 9.13 1.58 -6.92
C GLU A 72 7.67 1.71 -7.38
N SER A 73 7.24 0.84 -8.29
CA SER A 73 5.85 0.77 -8.72
C SER A 73 4.90 0.39 -7.58
N ALA A 74 5.32 -0.52 -6.69
CA ALA A 74 4.53 -0.92 -5.53
C ALA A 74 4.40 0.21 -4.49
N GLU A 75 5.48 0.95 -4.23
CA GLU A 75 5.47 2.12 -3.36
C GLU A 75 4.53 3.21 -3.88
N ARG A 76 4.51 3.45 -5.21
CA ARG A 76 3.58 4.41 -5.82
C ARG A 76 2.13 3.95 -5.69
N CYS A 77 1.85 2.64 -5.82
CA CYS A 77 0.53 2.09 -5.55
C CYS A 77 0.12 2.32 -4.08
N ARG A 78 1.06 2.13 -3.14
CA ARG A 78 0.82 2.38 -1.72
C ARG A 78 0.59 3.85 -1.40
N LEU A 79 1.36 4.76 -1.98
CA LEU A 79 1.17 6.21 -1.83
C LEU A 79 -0.23 6.61 -2.33
N ARG A 80 -0.67 6.04 -3.45
CA ARG A 80 -2.02 6.25 -3.98
C ARG A 80 -3.10 5.71 -3.07
N ASP A 81 -2.97 4.46 -2.60
CA ASP A 81 -3.91 3.83 -1.67
C ASP A 81 -4.09 4.68 -0.39
N LEU A 82 -2.99 5.19 0.17
CA LEU A 82 -3.04 6.06 1.35
C LEU A 82 -3.76 7.38 1.08
N ALA A 83 -3.55 7.98 -0.09
CA ALA A 83 -4.27 9.18 -0.48
C ALA A 83 -5.77 8.91 -0.65
N ASP A 84 -6.13 7.81 -1.32
CA ASP A 84 -7.53 7.41 -1.54
C ASP A 84 -8.25 7.13 -0.22
N ARG A 85 -7.59 6.44 0.70
CA ARG A 85 -8.10 6.18 2.06
C ARG A 85 -8.27 7.48 2.84
N LEU A 86 -7.28 8.37 2.81
CA LEU A 86 -7.36 9.66 3.49
C LEU A 86 -8.48 10.57 2.90
N ALA A 87 -8.67 10.55 1.58
CA ALA A 87 -9.74 11.24 0.89
C ALA A 87 -11.13 10.67 1.22
N ALA A 88 -11.21 9.34 1.43
CA ALA A 88 -12.42 8.66 1.89
C ALA A 88 -12.69 8.83 3.39
N GLY A 89 -11.76 9.42 4.15
CA GLY A 89 -11.84 9.56 5.61
C GLY A 89 -11.47 8.29 6.38
N ASP A 90 -10.89 7.29 5.73
CA ASP A 90 -10.34 6.09 6.37
C ASP A 90 -8.88 6.32 6.77
N GLY A 91 -8.69 6.79 8.00
CA GLY A 91 -7.37 7.05 8.59
C GLY A 91 -7.07 8.53 8.80
N THR A 92 -5.94 8.81 9.44
CA THR A 92 -5.52 10.17 9.78
C THR A 92 -4.29 10.61 8.99
N PRO A 93 -4.12 11.94 8.75
CA PRO A 93 -2.88 12.47 8.21
C PRO A 93 -1.64 12.01 8.98
N TRP A 94 -1.75 11.83 10.30
CA TRP A 94 -0.68 11.31 11.15
C TRP A 94 -0.25 9.87 10.79
N GLN A 95 -1.20 8.97 10.56
CA GLN A 95 -0.90 7.59 10.17
C GLN A 95 -0.23 7.52 8.80
N VAL A 96 -0.72 8.32 7.85
CA VAL A 96 -0.11 8.44 6.51
C VAL A 96 1.31 9.00 6.63
N ALA A 97 1.50 10.07 7.42
CA ALA A 97 2.78 10.72 7.61
C ALA A 97 3.82 9.77 8.22
N GLY A 98 3.42 9.01 9.26
CA GLY A 98 4.29 8.00 9.87
C GLY A 98 4.79 6.95 8.87
N TRP A 99 3.93 6.53 7.93
CA TRP A 99 4.41 5.66 6.84
C TRP A 99 5.37 6.39 5.90
N VAL A 100 5.03 7.59 5.44
CA VAL A 100 5.86 8.36 4.50
C VAL A 100 7.26 8.63 5.06
N TRP A 101 7.38 8.91 6.36
CA TRP A 101 8.66 9.18 7.01
C TRP A 101 9.54 7.94 7.16
N CYS A 102 8.94 6.76 7.35
CA CYS A 102 9.68 5.50 7.40
C CYS A 102 9.97 4.92 6.02
N ALA A 103 9.18 5.29 5.01
CA ALA A 103 9.39 4.90 3.62
C ALA A 103 10.36 5.86 2.91
N LEU A 104 10.92 5.43 1.79
CA LEU A 104 11.64 6.32 0.84
C LEU A 104 10.83 6.46 -0.45
N PRO A 105 9.58 6.98 -0.38
CA PRO A 105 8.65 6.90 -1.49
C PRO A 105 9.15 7.69 -2.71
N ALA A 106 9.20 7.02 -3.87
CA ALA A 106 9.49 7.67 -5.13
C ALA A 106 8.27 8.45 -5.67
N ALA A 107 8.47 9.72 -6.03
CA ALA A 107 7.47 10.54 -6.72
C ALA A 107 7.94 10.92 -8.13
N ARG A 108 7.17 10.49 -9.14
CA ARG A 108 7.42 10.78 -10.55
C ARG A 108 6.52 11.89 -11.07
N THR A 109 5.29 12.00 -10.58
CA THR A 109 4.31 12.98 -11.06
C THR A 109 4.24 14.24 -10.19
N GLY A 110 3.69 15.33 -10.73
CA GLY A 110 3.43 16.56 -9.96
C GLY A 110 2.51 16.31 -8.74
N PRO A 111 1.36 15.65 -8.91
CA PRO A 111 0.46 15.31 -7.80
C PRO A 111 1.11 14.45 -6.70
N GLU A 112 1.96 13.48 -7.08
CA GLU A 112 2.71 12.68 -6.10
C GLU A 112 3.66 13.56 -5.27
N ARG A 113 4.39 14.47 -5.92
CA ARG A 113 5.30 15.40 -5.22
C ARG A 113 4.55 16.36 -4.31
N GLU A 114 3.45 16.95 -4.78
CA GLU A 114 2.61 17.84 -3.97
C GLU A 114 2.07 17.14 -2.72
N PHE A 115 1.72 15.86 -2.82
CA PHE A 115 1.24 15.09 -1.68
C PHE A 115 2.36 14.80 -0.67
N LEU A 116 3.55 14.41 -1.12
CA LEU A 116 4.71 14.22 -0.24
C LEU A 116 5.15 15.52 0.44
N GLU A 117 5.18 16.63 -0.30
CA GLU A 117 5.44 17.97 0.25
C GLU A 117 4.34 18.39 1.26
N ALA A 118 3.10 17.93 1.05
CA ALA A 118 2.03 18.15 2.00
C ALA A 118 2.31 17.46 3.34
N VAL A 119 2.85 16.23 3.34
CA VAL A 119 3.20 15.51 4.57
C VAL A 119 4.26 16.27 5.36
N GLY A 120 5.29 16.77 4.69
CA GLY A 120 6.38 17.53 5.33
C GLY A 120 7.30 16.66 6.20
N GLU A 121 8.20 17.31 6.92
CA GLU A 121 9.25 16.66 7.71
C GLU A 121 8.76 16.19 9.08
N GLU A 122 9.12 14.97 9.50
CA GLU A 122 8.72 14.36 10.77
C GLU A 122 8.97 15.28 11.96
N TYR A 123 10.20 15.77 12.08
CA TYR A 123 10.60 16.62 13.19
C TYR A 123 9.73 17.88 13.32
N VAL A 124 9.38 18.51 12.19
CA VAL A 124 8.58 19.73 12.18
C VAL A 124 7.13 19.45 12.63
N VAL A 125 6.54 18.37 12.12
CA VAL A 125 5.15 18.01 12.41
C VAL A 125 5.00 17.50 13.86
N VAL A 126 5.97 16.75 14.37
CA VAL A 126 5.99 16.29 15.76
C VAL A 126 6.05 17.47 16.72
N MET A 127 6.96 18.43 16.50
CA MET A 127 7.05 19.64 17.32
C MET A 127 5.77 20.48 17.25
N MET A 128 5.21 20.65 16.05
CA MET A 128 3.95 21.37 15.83
C MET A 128 2.78 20.76 16.60
N ARG A 129 2.70 19.44 16.67
CA ARG A 129 1.63 18.73 17.38
C ARG A 129 1.59 19.08 18.88
N ASP A 130 2.75 19.21 19.50
CA ASP A 130 2.87 19.41 20.94
C ASP A 130 2.78 20.91 21.30
N ASP A 131 3.44 21.77 20.52
CA ASP A 131 3.58 23.20 20.85
C ASP A 131 2.51 24.10 20.18
N HIS A 132 1.95 23.66 19.05
CA HIS A 132 1.10 24.48 18.18
C HIS A 132 -0.11 23.69 17.63
N PRO A 133 -1.09 23.34 18.48
CA PRO A 133 -2.21 22.47 18.09
C PRO A 133 -3.12 23.06 16.99
N GLU A 134 -3.18 24.38 16.84
CA GLU A 134 -3.90 25.02 15.73
C GLU A 134 -3.18 24.83 14.40
N ASP A 135 -1.85 24.99 14.38
CA ASP A 135 -1.02 24.75 13.21
C ASP A 135 -1.05 23.27 12.82
N PHE A 136 -1.08 22.36 13.81
CA PHE A 136 -1.23 20.93 13.57
C PHE A 136 -2.55 20.60 12.87
N ARG A 137 -3.68 21.20 13.29
CA ARG A 137 -4.96 21.04 12.60
C ARG A 137 -4.95 21.61 11.19
N ALA A 138 -4.26 22.74 10.97
CA ALA A 138 -4.08 23.31 9.65
C ALA A 138 -3.22 22.40 8.75
N TRP A 139 -2.18 21.78 9.30
CA TRP A 139 -1.38 20.75 8.64
C TRP A 139 -2.25 19.55 8.24
N GLU A 140 -3.06 19.01 9.16
CA GLU A 140 -3.98 17.89 8.87
C GLU A 140 -4.93 18.22 7.70
N ALA A 141 -5.50 19.43 7.70
CA ALA A 141 -6.38 19.90 6.62
C ALA A 141 -5.63 20.00 5.28
N ARG A 142 -4.38 20.49 5.29
CA ARG A 142 -3.54 20.61 4.08
C ARG A 142 -3.18 19.25 3.50
N VAL A 143 -2.81 18.27 4.33
CA VAL A 143 -2.51 16.90 3.90
C VAL A 143 -3.75 16.25 3.28
N ARG A 144 -4.92 16.40 3.91
CA ARG A 144 -6.18 15.87 3.37
C ARG A 144 -6.53 16.51 2.02
N ALA A 145 -6.40 17.83 1.90
CA ALA A 145 -6.66 18.52 0.63
C ALA A 145 -5.69 18.08 -0.49
N ALA A 146 -4.43 17.78 -0.16
CA ALA A 146 -3.46 17.25 -1.12
C ALA A 146 -3.80 15.80 -1.52
N ALA A 147 -4.19 14.95 -0.57
CA ALA A 147 -4.68 13.60 -0.85
C ALA A 147 -5.88 13.62 -1.79
N GLU A 148 -6.90 14.45 -1.52
CA GLU A 148 -8.07 14.57 -2.39
C GLU A 148 -7.72 14.99 -3.82
N ARG A 149 -6.74 15.89 -4.00
CA ARG A 149 -6.26 16.26 -5.32
C ARG A 149 -5.55 15.09 -5.99
N PHE A 150 -4.67 14.40 -5.27
CA PHE A 150 -3.95 13.27 -5.80
C PHE A 150 -4.92 12.16 -6.22
N SER A 151 -5.87 11.76 -5.37
CA SER A 151 -6.90 10.73 -5.65
C SER A 151 -7.75 10.99 -6.89
N ARG A 152 -7.93 12.24 -7.31
CA ARG A 152 -8.71 12.61 -8.50
C ARG A 152 -7.90 12.56 -9.81
N THR A 153 -6.59 12.32 -9.76
CA THR A 153 -5.70 12.23 -10.94
C THR A 153 -5.51 10.80 -11.40
#